data_AF-A0A412L876-F1
#
_entry.id   AF-A0A412L876-F1
#
_cell.length_a   1.000
_cell.length_b   1.000
_cell.length_c   1.000
_cell.angle_alpha   90.00
_cell.angle_beta   90.00
_cell.angle_gamma   90.00
#
_symmetry.space_group_name_H-M   'P 1'
#
loop_
_entity.id
_entity.type
_entity.pdbx_description
1 polymer ?
#
loop_
_entity_poly.entity_id
_entity_poly.type
_entity_poly.pdbx_seq_one_letter_code
_entity_poly.pdbx_strand_id
1 'polypeptide(L)'
;MLRQMKNQLIHNDVPLSLFCNIGTLIRKQCIAQGNLSSHEVFLFADDRLEHCEILPAGMYVCICEDDFSKEAVCARKLLDHIKKSGYTIAGDYICEVVIDFPVMEEEKRKMFSKMQIPVTLS
;
A
#
# COMPACT_ATOMS: atom_id res chain seq x y z
N MET A 1 -4.26 4.97 14.63
CA MET A 1 -3.70 3.96 13.71
C MET A 1 -2.23 3.66 13.98
N LEU A 2 -1.24 4.46 13.52
CA LEU A 2 0.19 4.10 13.63
C LEU A 2 0.71 3.84 15.06
N ARG A 3 0.28 4.66 16.04
CA ARG A 3 0.63 4.42 17.46
C ARG A 3 0.05 3.11 18.00
N GLN A 4 -1.18 2.77 17.60
CA GLN A 4 -1.84 1.52 18.02
C GLN A 4 -1.15 0.32 17.38
N MET A 5 -0.79 0.41 16.09
CA MET A 5 -0.01 -0.61 15.39
C MET A 5 1.33 -0.85 16.08
N LYS A 6 2.09 0.21 16.40
CA LYS A 6 3.35 0.09 17.14
C LYS A 6 3.17 -0.67 18.46
N ASN A 7 2.14 -0.33 19.23
CA ASN A 7 1.86 -1.01 20.50
C ASN A 7 1.51 -2.49 20.29
N GLN A 8 0.77 -2.84 19.24
CA GLN A 8 0.46 -4.23 18.92
C GLN A 8 1.69 -5.03 18.47
N LEU A 9 2.63 -4.43 17.74
CA LEU A 9 3.88 -5.12 17.38
C LEU A 9 4.71 -5.46 18.62
N ILE A 10 4.82 -4.51 19.56
CA ILE A 10 5.50 -4.75 20.84
C ILE A 10 4.81 -5.86 21.63
N HIS A 11 3.47 -5.87 21.64
CA HIS A 11 2.72 -6.87 22.39
C HIS A 11 2.83 -8.30 21.82
N ASN A 12 2.99 -8.41 20.49
CA ASN A 12 3.10 -9.70 19.80
C ASN A 12 4.55 -10.10 19.52
N ASP A 13 5.53 -9.49 20.19
CA ASP A 13 6.98 -9.72 20.01
C ASP A 13 7.45 -9.63 18.54
N VAL A 14 6.77 -8.79 17.74
CA VAL A 14 7.12 -8.55 16.34
C VAL A 14 8.23 -7.50 16.27
N PRO A 15 9.34 -7.76 15.54
CA PRO A 15 10.44 -6.82 15.44
C PRO A 15 10.01 -5.45 14.93
N LEU A 16 10.31 -4.38 15.69
CA LEU A 16 10.03 -3.01 15.29
C LEU A 16 10.81 -2.57 14.05
N SER A 17 11.84 -3.31 13.64
CA SER A 17 12.51 -3.12 12.35
C SER A 17 11.59 -3.30 11.15
N LEU A 18 10.44 -3.96 11.29
CA LEU A 18 9.41 -4.07 10.23
C LEU A 18 8.54 -2.80 10.12
N PHE A 19 8.66 -1.87 11.07
CA PHE A 19 7.84 -0.65 11.13
C PHE A 19 8.29 0.44 10.15
N CYS A 20 9.39 0.27 9.42
CA CYS A 20 9.86 1.25 8.43
C CYS A 20 9.05 1.23 7.12
N ASN A 21 8.43 0.10 6.77
CA ASN A 21 7.73 -0.10 5.49
C ASN A 21 6.23 -0.32 5.68
N ILE A 22 5.58 0.55 6.45
CA ILE A 22 4.13 0.47 6.67
C ILE A 22 3.42 0.87 5.38
N GLY A 23 2.57 -0.01 4.88
CA GLY A 23 1.68 0.27 3.77
C GLY A 23 0.25 0.50 4.24
N THR A 24 -0.55 1.07 3.35
CA THR A 24 -2.01 1.16 3.48
C THR A 24 -2.67 0.33 2.40
N LEU A 25 -3.87 -0.17 2.70
CA LEU A 25 -4.66 -0.94 1.72
C LEU A 25 -6.09 -0.42 1.64
N ILE A 26 -6.71 -0.63 0.49
CA ILE A 26 -8.14 -0.41 0.27
C ILE A 26 -8.69 -1.70 -0.33
N ARG A 27 -9.62 -2.33 0.39
CA ARG A 27 -10.22 -3.60 -0.04
C ARG A 27 -10.94 -3.44 -1.38
N LYS A 28 -10.85 -4.45 -2.25
CA LYS A 28 -11.50 -4.49 -3.57
C LYS A 28 -12.98 -4.09 -3.52
N GLN A 29 -13.70 -4.55 -2.51
CA GLN A 29 -15.11 -4.22 -2.30
C GLN A 29 -15.35 -2.71 -2.10
N CYS A 30 -14.44 -2.02 -1.41
CA CYS A 30 -14.52 -0.57 -1.21
C CYS A 30 -14.26 0.16 -2.53
N ILE A 31 -13.28 -0.30 -3.30
CA ILE A 31 -12.98 0.23 -4.64
C ILE A 31 -14.20 0.08 -5.56
N ALA A 32 -14.85 -1.09 -5.54
CA ALA A 32 -16.05 -1.35 -6.33
C ALA A 32 -17.22 -0.40 -5.97
N GLN A 33 -17.26 0.11 -4.73
CA GLN A 33 -18.23 1.09 -4.26
C GLN A 33 -17.77 2.55 -4.48
N GLY A 34 -16.59 2.76 -5.07
CA GLY A 34 -16.00 4.09 -5.25
C GLY A 34 -15.41 4.71 -3.97
N ASN A 35 -15.32 3.93 -2.88
CA ASN A 35 -14.69 4.38 -1.64
C ASN A 35 -13.18 4.13 -1.70
N LEU A 36 -12.42 5.22 -1.82
CA LEU A 36 -10.96 5.21 -1.85
C LEU A 36 -10.32 5.63 -0.52
N SER A 37 -11.08 5.55 0.58
CA SER A 37 -10.54 5.83 1.92
C SER A 37 -9.92 4.56 2.49
N SER A 38 -8.63 4.61 2.82
CA SER A 38 -7.96 3.52 3.53
C SER A 38 -8.21 3.63 5.04
N HIS A 39 -8.61 2.52 5.65
CA HIS A 39 -8.74 2.36 7.09
C HIS A 39 -7.88 1.22 7.64
N GLU A 40 -7.05 0.62 6.79
CA GLU A 40 -6.26 -0.55 7.08
C GLU A 40 -4.79 -0.27 6.76
N VAL A 41 -3.91 -0.64 7.68
CA VAL A 41 -2.46 -0.58 7.53
C VAL A 41 -1.91 -1.99 7.60
N PHE A 42 -0.84 -2.25 6.85
CA PHE A 42 -0.15 -3.53 6.85
C PHE A 42 1.36 -3.32 6.94
N LEU A 43 2.06 -4.39 7.27
CA LEU A 43 3.51 -4.52 7.18
C LEU A 43 3.82 -5.79 6.40
N PHE A 44 4.95 -5.81 5.71
CA PHE A 44 5.42 -7.04 5.10
C PHE A 44 5.99 -7.95 6.18
N ALA A 45 5.40 -9.13 6.28
CA ALA A 45 5.79 -10.17 7.19
C ALA A 45 6.84 -11.09 6.55
N ASP A 46 7.76 -11.58 7.38
CA ASP A 46 8.58 -12.75 7.08
C ASP A 46 7.76 -14.02 7.40
N ASP A 47 8.09 -15.13 6.75
CA ASP A 47 7.59 -16.50 6.96
C ASP A 47 7.51 -16.93 8.45
N ARG A 48 8.24 -16.24 9.33
CA ARG A 48 8.21 -16.41 10.79
C ARG A 48 6.93 -15.92 11.48
N LEU A 49 6.09 -15.11 10.83
CA LEU A 49 4.85 -14.59 11.40
C LEU A 49 3.65 -15.45 10.98
N GLU A 50 2.91 -15.95 11.95
CA GLU A 50 1.70 -16.74 11.71
C GLU A 50 0.49 -15.83 11.37
N HIS A 51 -0.53 -16.39 10.72
CA HIS A 51 -1.80 -15.71 10.40
C HIS A 51 -1.67 -14.46 9.49
N CYS A 52 -0.78 -14.52 8.51
CA CYS A 52 -0.60 -13.46 7.51
C CYS A 52 -1.49 -13.65 6.27
N GLU A 53 -1.94 -12.54 5.68
CA GLU A 53 -2.53 -12.54 4.33
C GLU A 53 -1.41 -12.58 3.27
N ILE A 54 -1.61 -13.37 2.21
CA ILE A 54 -0.66 -13.49 1.10
C ILE A 54 -1.03 -12.47 0.02
N LEU A 55 -0.08 -11.63 -0.35
CA LEU A 55 -0.19 -10.80 -1.54
C LEU A 55 -0.10 -11.69 -2.80
N PRO A 56 -1.13 -11.77 -3.65
CA PRO A 56 -1.13 -12.73 -4.75
C PRO A 56 -0.06 -12.42 -5.80
N ALA A 57 0.61 -13.45 -6.30
CA ALA A 57 1.42 -13.31 -7.50
C ALA A 57 0.50 -13.02 -8.70
N GLY A 58 0.89 -12.07 -9.55
CA GLY A 58 0.09 -11.72 -10.72
C GLY A 58 0.53 -10.44 -11.41
N MET A 59 -0.30 -9.97 -12.34
CA MET A 59 -0.12 -8.68 -12.99
C MET A 59 -0.67 -7.57 -12.10
N TYR A 60 0.07 -6.48 -12.02
CA TYR A 60 -0.31 -5.29 -11.28
C TYR A 60 -0.19 -4.06 -12.16
N VAL A 61 -1.16 -3.16 -12.06
CA VAL A 61 -1.00 -1.79 -12.57
C VAL A 61 -0.49 -0.93 -11.42
N CYS A 62 0.63 -0.25 -11.65
CA CYS A 62 1.35 0.49 -10.63
C CYS A 62 1.56 1.95 -11.05
N ILE A 63 1.59 2.85 -10.07
CA ILE A 63 2.07 4.22 -10.20
C ILE A 63 2.92 4.55 -8.98
N CYS A 64 4.00 5.28 -9.18
CA CYS A 64 4.88 5.70 -8.09
C CYS A 64 4.89 7.22 -7.97
N GLU A 65 4.97 7.74 -6.75
CA GLU A 65 4.94 9.17 -6.45
C GLU A 65 5.72 9.45 -5.16
N ASP A 66 6.42 10.59 -5.11
CA ASP A 66 7.22 11.03 -3.95
C ASP A 66 6.49 12.04 -3.04
N ASP A 67 5.24 12.38 -3.41
CA ASP A 67 4.36 13.27 -2.68
C ASP A 67 3.07 12.54 -2.25
N PHE A 68 2.99 12.23 -0.96
CA PHE A 68 1.84 11.54 -0.36
C PHE A 68 0.51 12.31 -0.54
N SER A 69 0.54 13.64 -0.66
CA SER A 69 -0.69 14.42 -0.85
C SER A 69 -1.40 14.09 -2.18
N LYS A 70 -0.68 13.51 -3.14
CA LYS A 70 -1.22 13.09 -4.44
C LYS A 70 -1.80 11.68 -4.43
N GLU A 71 -1.77 10.95 -3.31
CA GLU A 71 -2.23 9.56 -3.25
C GLU A 71 -3.61 9.36 -3.88
N ALA A 72 -4.59 10.14 -3.45
CA ALA A 72 -5.94 10.03 -3.98
C ALA A 72 -5.99 10.30 -5.50
N VAL A 73 -5.18 11.24 -6.01
CA VAL A 73 -5.10 11.55 -7.45
C VAL A 73 -4.51 10.37 -8.21
N CYS A 74 -3.44 9.77 -7.69
CA CYS A 74 -2.80 8.59 -8.24
C CYS A 74 -3.73 7.37 -8.24
N ALA A 75 -4.47 7.14 -7.16
CA ALA A 75 -5.46 6.06 -7.07
C ALA A 75 -6.54 6.19 -8.18
N ARG A 76 -7.05 7.40 -8.41
CA ARG A 76 -8.02 7.66 -9.50
C ARG A 76 -7.40 7.42 -10.88
N LYS A 77 -6.16 7.89 -11.11
CA LYS A 77 -5.44 7.65 -12.37
C LYS A 77 -5.25 6.15 -12.65
N LEU A 78 -4.91 5.36 -11.63
CA LEU A 78 -4.80 3.90 -11.74
C LEU A 78 -6.12 3.27 -12.19
N LEU A 79 -7.21 3.60 -11.50
CA LEU A 79 -8.53 3.05 -11.82
C LEU A 79 -8.99 3.42 -13.24
N ASP A 80 -8.77 4.67 -13.65
CA ASP A 80 -9.04 5.12 -15.01
C ASP A 80 -8.21 4.37 -16.04
N HIS A 81 -6.93 4.14 -15.77
CA HIS A 81 -6.04 3.39 -16.65
C HIS A 81 -6.45 1.91 -16.78
N ILE A 82 -6.78 1.26 -15.67
CA ILE A 82 -7.29 -0.13 -15.64
C ILE A 82 -8.52 -0.25 -16.53
N LYS A 83 -9.49 0.67 -16.34
CA LYS A 83 -10.73 0.69 -17.12
C LYS A 83 -10.47 0.92 -18.61
N LYS A 84 -9.64 1.90 -18.96
CA LYS A 84 -9.32 2.24 -20.37
C LYS A 84 -8.56 1.12 -21.09
N SER A 85 -7.75 0.37 -20.36
CA SER A 85 -6.91 -0.69 -20.93
C SER A 85 -7.62 -2.06 -21.00
N GLY A 86 -8.89 -2.13 -20.59
CA GLY A 86 -9.66 -3.38 -20.63
C GLY A 86 -9.24 -4.41 -19.59
N TYR A 87 -8.61 -3.98 -18.49
CA TYR A 87 -8.27 -4.88 -17.38
C TYR A 87 -9.40 -4.98 -16.37
N THR A 88 -9.48 -6.11 -15.68
CA THR A 88 -10.40 -6.33 -14.55
C THR A 88 -9.63 -6.27 -13.23
N ILE A 89 -10.16 -5.55 -12.23
CA ILE A 89 -9.58 -5.49 -10.89
C ILE A 89 -9.69 -6.86 -10.23
N ALA A 90 -8.55 -7.44 -9.85
CA ALA A 90 -8.46 -8.78 -9.29
C ALA A 90 -8.45 -8.77 -7.75
N GLY A 91 -8.06 -7.69 -7.11
CA GLY A 91 -7.85 -7.63 -5.66
C GLY A 91 -7.74 -6.21 -5.11
N ASP A 92 -7.09 -6.11 -3.95
CA ASP A 92 -7.03 -4.89 -3.15
C ASP A 92 -6.06 -3.85 -3.74
N TYR A 93 -6.35 -2.57 -3.53
CA TYR A 93 -5.40 -1.50 -3.77
C TYR A 93 -4.41 -1.45 -2.61
N ILE A 94 -3.15 -1.25 -2.94
CA ILE A 94 -2.04 -1.27 -1.99
C ILE A 94 -1.17 -0.05 -2.25
N CYS A 95 -0.86 0.69 -1.20
CA CYS A 95 0.12 1.77 -1.22
C CYS A 95 1.25 1.39 -0.26
N GLU A 96 2.42 1.11 -0.81
CA GLU A 96 3.62 0.76 -0.06
C GLU A 96 4.65 1.89 -0.13
N VAL A 97 5.36 2.15 0.97
CA VAL A 97 6.55 3.02 0.95
C VAL A 97 7.73 2.17 0.50
N VAL A 98 8.28 2.46 -0.68
CA VAL A 98 9.36 1.68 -1.30
C VAL A 98 10.74 2.22 -0.91
N ILE A 99 10.85 3.53 -0.73
CA ILE A 99 12.11 4.16 -0.31
C ILE A 99 11.82 5.23 0.74
N ASP A 100 12.48 5.10 1.89
CA ASP A 100 12.57 6.12 2.94
C ASP A 100 14.01 6.61 2.97
N PHE A 101 14.29 7.73 2.29
CA PHE A 101 15.64 8.31 2.31
C PHE A 101 15.85 9.05 3.65
N PRO A 102 16.87 8.68 4.45
CA PRO A 102 17.27 9.53 5.57
C PRO A 102 17.82 10.82 4.97
N VAL A 103 17.08 11.92 5.16
CA VAL A 103 17.42 13.23 4.59
C VAL A 103 18.75 13.70 5.18
N MET A 104 19.76 13.84 4.33
CA MET A 104 20.89 14.73 4.57
C MET A 104 20.43 16.11 4.11
N GLU A 105 20.27 17.05 5.05
CA GLU A 105 19.95 18.47 4.86
C GLU A 105 18.46 18.84 4.65
N GLU A 106 17.90 19.48 5.70
CA GLU A 106 16.79 20.45 5.87
C GLU A 106 15.48 20.38 5.04
N GLU A 107 15.35 19.60 3.98
CA GLU A 107 14.12 19.49 3.20
C GLU A 107 13.39 18.18 3.48
N LYS A 108 12.18 18.30 4.05
CA LYS A 108 11.11 17.30 4.21
C LYS A 108 11.46 15.86 3.82
N ARG A 109 11.34 14.92 4.78
CA ARG A 109 11.38 13.45 4.57
C ARG A 109 10.80 13.06 3.20
N LYS A 110 11.66 12.69 2.24
CA LYS A 110 11.24 12.23 0.91
C LYS A 110 10.90 10.75 1.00
N MET A 111 9.61 10.45 0.90
CA MET A 111 9.09 9.09 0.91
C MET A 111 8.60 8.75 -0.49
N PHE A 112 9.16 7.71 -1.10
CA PHE A 112 8.72 7.23 -2.41
C PHE A 112 7.68 6.13 -2.22
N SER A 113 6.45 6.39 -2.64
CA SER A 113 5.33 5.45 -2.48
C SER A 113 4.99 4.81 -3.82
N LYS A 114 4.67 3.52 -3.78
CA LYS A 114 4.15 2.76 -4.92
C LYS A 114 2.72 2.35 -4.62
N MET A 115 1.81 2.86 -5.43
CA MET A 115 0.42 2.46 -5.44
C MET A 115 0.22 1.39 -6.50
N GLN A 116 -0.46 0.30 -6.16
CA GLN A 116 -0.64 -0.84 -7.04
C GLN A 116 -2.00 -1.51 -6.84
N ILE A 117 -2.56 -2.04 -7.94
CA ILE A 117 -3.79 -2.83 -7.94
C ILE A 117 -3.55 -4.08 -8.79
N PRO A 118 -3.81 -5.30 -8.27
CA PRO A 118 -3.72 -6.52 -9.07
C PRO A 118 -4.84 -6.56 -10.10
N VAL A 119 -4.51 -7.01 -11.29
CA VAL A 119 -5.42 -7.09 -12.44
C VAL A 119 -5.31 -8.42 -13.16
N THR A 120 -6.39 -8.76 -13.88
CA THR A 120 -6.39 -9.83 -14.87
C THR A 120 -6.79 -9.26 -16.24
N LEU A 121 -6.42 -9.98 -17.30
CA LEU A 121 -7.02 -9.77 -18.62
C LEU A 121 -8.53 -10.07 -18.52
N SER A 122 -9.33 -9.24 -19.19
CA SER A 122 -10.78 -9.48 -19.32
C SER A 122 -11.10 -10.60 -20.29
#